data_AF-A0A925V6P8-F1
#
_entry.id   AF-A0A925V6P8-F1
#
_cell.length_a   1.000
_cell.length_b   1.000
_cell.length_c   1.000
_cell.angle_alpha   90.00
_cell.angle_beta   90.00
_cell.angle_gamma   90.00
#
_symmetry.space_group_name_H-M   'P 1'
#
loop_
_entity.id
_entity.type
_entity.pdbx_description
1 polymer ?
#
loop_
_entity_poly.entity_id
_entity_poly.type
_entity_poly.pdbx_seq_one_letter_code
_entity_poly.pdbx_strand_id
1 'polypeptide(L)'
;MMRPQFHRREALALFAVLACEVRGSSSEEGWGEVTGGTGMVTSPMRATEGTDADDGPMSSPPLDPAGSETSSDGCAVGSMCLSTVPEDWFGPVAMHMGELGEAATPCGEAYPQTGLSLLSGYTDPGAAQCDCACNLDVSSSCTSYVYDYDASCSTFENFYQLNMDCVPAEVDGGAMFYMFAQGTPTCQGEVTETIPEPIWDAQVVTCRDPELGPECADGVCTPLAPEGFESGVCIYREGQQECPAGDYSVMYRHHSGVADDRDCSYCACGSGTGTCDGSLQIYGSDDCTGAAQAAALNVCTSGIVGGHSVSIAFTGDGSCPIAMPPMPTGTIAATGEFTFCCTP
;
A
#
# COMPACT_ATOMS: atom_id res chain seq x y z
N MET A 1 56.14 19.23 0.35
CA MET A 1 55.04 18.31 0.03
C MET A 1 53.87 18.63 0.95
N MET A 2 52.99 19.52 0.49
CA MET A 2 51.81 19.98 1.23
C MET A 2 50.60 19.14 0.83
N ARG A 3 49.90 18.57 1.81
CA ARG A 3 48.59 17.93 1.63
C ARG A 3 47.50 19.01 1.64
N PRO A 4 46.47 18.95 0.76
CA PRO A 4 45.34 19.84 0.87
C PRO A 4 44.29 19.26 1.83
N GLN A 5 43.71 20.15 2.64
CA GLN A 5 42.56 19.88 3.49
C GLN A 5 41.27 19.85 2.66
N PHE A 6 40.45 18.83 2.89
CA PHE A 6 39.06 18.76 2.42
C PHE A 6 38.15 19.52 3.40
N HIS A 7 37.54 20.61 2.96
CA HIS A 7 36.41 21.22 3.65
C HIS A 7 35.12 20.49 3.26
N ARG A 8 34.47 19.84 4.23
CA ARG A 8 33.04 19.49 4.18
C ARG A 8 32.26 20.80 4.24
N ARG A 9 31.44 21.07 3.23
CA ARG A 9 30.32 22.01 3.32
C ARG A 9 29.05 21.22 3.53
N GLU A 10 28.45 21.39 4.69
CA GLU A 10 27.07 21.03 4.97
C GLU A 10 26.17 21.99 4.18
N ALA A 11 25.30 21.44 3.33
CA ALA A 11 24.23 22.17 2.69
C ALA A 11 22.92 21.81 3.41
N LEU A 12 22.47 22.72 4.28
CA LEU A 12 21.08 22.76 4.73
C LEU A 12 20.20 23.18 3.54
N ALA A 13 19.35 22.28 3.07
CA ALA A 13 18.25 22.62 2.18
C ALA A 13 17.03 23.02 3.02
N LEU A 14 16.79 24.32 3.11
CA LEU A 14 15.48 24.88 3.49
C LEU A 14 14.47 24.52 2.38
N PHE A 15 13.49 23.67 2.69
CA PHE A 15 12.29 23.57 1.87
C PHE A 15 11.30 24.66 2.29
N ALA A 16 11.17 25.69 1.47
CA ALA A 16 10.07 26.63 1.53
C ALA A 16 8.84 25.99 0.86
N VAL A 17 7.82 25.69 1.66
CA VAL A 17 6.49 25.31 1.19
C VAL A 17 5.79 26.58 0.71
N LEU A 18 5.72 26.77 -0.61
CA LEU A 18 4.81 27.73 -1.22
C LEU A 18 3.41 27.11 -1.23
N ALA A 19 2.52 27.63 -0.39
CA ALA A 19 1.10 27.35 -0.45
C ALA A 19 0.52 28.02 -1.72
N CYS A 20 0.01 27.20 -2.64
CA CYS A 20 -0.83 27.67 -3.74
C CYS A 20 -2.29 27.56 -3.27
N GLU A 21 -2.93 28.70 -3.01
CA GLU A 21 -4.36 28.79 -2.73
C GLU A 21 -5.16 28.43 -3.99
N VAL A 22 -5.74 27.22 -4.00
CA VAL A 22 -6.83 26.90 -4.91
C VAL A 22 -8.12 27.45 -4.31
N ARG A 23 -8.62 28.54 -4.89
CA ARG A 23 -9.98 29.04 -4.64
C ARG A 23 -10.99 27.99 -5.09
N GLY A 24 -11.71 27.42 -4.12
CA GLY A 24 -12.87 26.58 -4.35
C GLY A 24 -14.08 27.40 -4.85
N SER A 25 -14.75 26.88 -5.87
CA SER A 25 -16.14 27.19 -6.17
C SER A 25 -17.01 26.04 -5.70
N SER A 26 -17.72 26.28 -4.61
CA SER A 26 -18.80 25.45 -4.08
C SER A 26 -19.97 25.39 -5.07
N SER A 27 -20.41 24.18 -5.44
CA SER A 27 -21.79 23.95 -5.87
C SER A 27 -22.42 22.92 -4.95
N GLU A 28 -23.49 23.36 -4.31
CA GLU A 28 -24.31 22.64 -3.35
C GLU A 28 -25.42 21.87 -4.11
N GLU A 29 -25.36 20.55 -4.15
CA GLU A 29 -26.50 19.65 -4.44
C GLU A 29 -26.16 18.34 -3.69
N GLY A 30 -26.86 17.90 -2.64
CA GLY A 30 -28.27 17.59 -2.56
C GLY A 30 -28.35 16.27 -1.77
N TRP A 31 -28.76 16.33 -0.50
CA TRP A 31 -28.89 15.15 0.35
C TRP A 31 -30.14 14.37 -0.04
N GLY A 32 -29.93 13.26 -0.76
CA GLY A 32 -30.95 12.25 -1.01
C GLY A 32 -31.15 11.37 0.22
N GLU A 33 -32.28 11.57 0.89
CA GLU A 33 -32.83 10.75 1.96
C GLU A 33 -33.18 9.35 1.42
N VAL A 34 -32.42 8.31 1.80
CA VAL A 34 -32.79 6.90 1.59
C VAL A 34 -33.32 6.33 2.90
N THR A 35 -34.64 6.35 3.02
CA THR A 35 -35.39 5.56 3.99
C THR A 35 -35.62 4.16 3.42
N GLY A 36 -35.20 3.11 4.13
CA GLY A 36 -35.63 1.75 3.79
C GLY A 36 -34.82 0.63 4.42
N GLY A 37 -35.46 -0.14 5.30
CA GLY A 37 -35.13 -1.57 5.45
C GLY A 37 -34.66 -2.03 6.82
N THR A 38 -35.49 -1.91 7.84
CA THR A 38 -35.42 -2.73 9.05
C THR A 38 -35.71 -4.19 8.70
N GLY A 39 -34.72 -5.08 8.85
CA GLY A 39 -34.86 -6.53 8.72
C GLY A 39 -34.29 -7.24 9.93
N MET A 40 -35.02 -7.23 11.05
CA MET A 40 -34.79 -8.13 12.18
C MET A 40 -35.22 -9.55 11.78
N VAL A 41 -34.30 -10.52 11.88
CA VAL A 41 -34.64 -11.94 11.91
C VAL A 41 -34.27 -12.46 13.30
N THR A 42 -35.23 -12.43 14.21
CA THR A 42 -35.20 -13.15 15.48
C THR A 42 -35.86 -14.52 15.26
N SER A 43 -35.07 -15.58 15.35
CA SER A 43 -35.59 -16.95 15.43
C SER A 43 -35.94 -17.29 16.88
N PRO A 44 -37.16 -17.78 17.18
CA PRO A 44 -37.51 -18.27 18.50
C PRO A 44 -37.11 -19.74 18.61
N MET A 45 -36.19 -20.07 19.51
CA MET A 45 -36.02 -21.45 19.96
C MET A 45 -36.88 -21.71 21.19
N ARG A 46 -37.62 -22.81 21.04
CA ARG A 46 -38.79 -23.26 21.75
C ARG A 46 -38.39 -24.01 23.02
N ALA A 47 -39.06 -23.69 24.12
CA ALA A 47 -39.03 -24.44 25.37
C ALA A 47 -39.62 -25.84 25.16
N THR A 48 -38.96 -26.85 25.74
CA THR A 48 -39.55 -28.15 26.02
C THR A 48 -39.39 -28.41 27.51
N GLU A 49 -40.53 -28.36 28.21
CA GLU A 49 -40.72 -28.86 29.56
C GLU A 49 -40.62 -30.39 29.56
N GLY A 50 -39.96 -30.92 30.58
CA GLY A 50 -39.90 -32.34 30.90
C GLY A 50 -39.59 -32.50 32.38
N THR A 51 -40.65 -32.59 33.18
CA THR A 51 -40.66 -32.99 34.59
C THR A 51 -40.49 -34.51 34.73
N ASP A 52 -39.88 -34.93 35.85
CA ASP A 52 -40.16 -36.11 36.70
C ASP A 52 -38.83 -36.66 37.24
N ALA A 53 -38.53 -36.39 38.52
CA ALA A 53 -38.72 -37.31 39.66
C ALA A 53 -37.72 -38.48 39.63
N ASP A 54 -36.76 -38.54 40.57
CA ASP A 54 -36.88 -39.43 41.74
C ASP A 54 -35.63 -39.39 42.66
N ASP A 55 -35.89 -39.87 43.87
CA ASP A 55 -35.17 -39.91 45.13
C ASP A 55 -33.69 -40.37 45.17
N GLY A 56 -32.95 -39.78 46.13
CA GLY A 56 -31.83 -40.45 46.79
C GLY A 56 -30.89 -39.57 47.61
N PRO A 57 -31.04 -39.48 48.95
CA PRO A 57 -30.03 -38.86 49.80
C PRO A 57 -28.92 -39.88 50.10
N MET A 58 -27.83 -39.86 49.32
CA MET A 58 -26.59 -40.49 49.75
C MET A 58 -25.78 -39.47 50.56
N SER A 59 -25.83 -39.62 51.89
CA SER A 59 -24.88 -38.99 52.80
C SER A 59 -23.47 -39.45 52.45
N SER A 60 -22.72 -38.58 51.79
CA SER A 60 -21.27 -38.69 51.67
C SER A 60 -20.64 -38.61 53.06
N PRO A 61 -19.65 -39.47 53.38
CA PRO A 61 -18.89 -39.36 54.61
C PRO A 61 -18.14 -38.02 54.67
N PRO A 62 -17.89 -37.47 55.87
CA PRO A 62 -17.11 -36.25 56.03
C PRO A 62 -15.73 -36.45 55.40
N LEU A 63 -15.45 -35.69 54.33
CA LEU A 63 -14.12 -35.56 53.77
C LEU A 63 -13.24 -34.93 54.84
N ASP A 64 -12.19 -35.65 55.22
CA ASP A 64 -11.14 -35.15 56.08
C ASP A 64 -10.61 -33.81 55.53
N PRO A 65 -10.30 -32.82 56.39
CA PRO A 65 -9.79 -31.53 55.94
C PRO A 65 -8.54 -31.74 55.11
N ALA A 66 -8.65 -31.37 53.83
CA ALA A 66 -7.60 -31.47 52.83
C ALA A 66 -6.26 -31.06 53.43
N GLY A 67 -5.35 -32.03 53.52
CA GLY A 67 -3.95 -31.74 53.73
C GLY A 67 -3.56 -30.74 52.66
N SER A 68 -3.11 -29.57 53.09
CA SER A 68 -2.50 -28.57 52.23
C SER A 68 -1.26 -29.24 51.61
N GLU A 69 -1.45 -29.92 50.48
CA GLU A 69 -0.36 -30.47 49.67
C GLU A 69 0.34 -29.27 49.03
N THR A 70 1.17 -28.61 49.82
CA THR A 70 2.24 -27.77 49.29
C THR A 70 3.04 -28.68 48.36
N SER A 71 3.09 -28.33 47.07
CA SER A 71 3.98 -29.01 46.14
C SER A 71 5.40 -28.98 46.72
N SER A 72 6.23 -29.96 46.36
CA SER A 72 7.57 -30.15 46.94
C SER A 72 8.47 -28.91 46.90
N ASP A 73 8.11 -27.93 46.07
CA ASP A 73 8.95 -26.77 45.75
C ASP A 73 8.46 -25.48 46.43
N GLY A 74 7.44 -25.57 47.29
CA GLY A 74 6.95 -24.44 48.08
C GLY A 74 6.06 -23.46 47.33
N CYS A 75 5.74 -23.72 46.05
CA CYS A 75 4.82 -22.91 45.26
C CYS A 75 3.37 -23.38 45.39
N ALA A 76 2.43 -22.46 45.15
CA ALA A 76 1.00 -22.79 45.09
C ALA A 76 0.71 -23.75 43.92
N VAL A 77 -0.40 -24.48 44.01
CA VAL A 77 -0.86 -25.36 42.93
C VAL A 77 -1.12 -24.51 41.67
N GLY A 78 -0.58 -24.95 40.52
CA GLY A 78 -0.65 -24.20 39.26
C GLY A 78 0.50 -23.21 39.06
N SER A 79 1.48 -23.20 39.95
CA SER A 79 2.74 -22.46 39.79
C SER A 79 3.94 -23.41 39.87
N MET A 80 5.04 -23.00 39.25
CA MET A 80 6.33 -23.68 39.31
C MET A 80 7.43 -22.74 39.83
N CYS A 81 8.42 -23.28 40.53
CA CYS A 81 9.57 -22.52 40.98
C CYS A 81 10.54 -22.36 39.81
N LEU A 82 10.76 -21.13 39.33
CA LEU A 82 11.69 -20.83 38.24
C LEU A 82 12.85 -19.97 38.74
N SER A 83 14.02 -20.18 38.14
CA SER A 83 15.19 -19.34 38.36
C SER A 83 14.86 -17.85 38.16
N THR A 84 15.42 -16.99 39.01
CA THR A 84 15.25 -15.53 38.90
C THR A 84 15.68 -15.02 37.52
N VAL A 85 14.88 -14.12 36.94
CA VAL A 85 15.17 -13.50 35.64
C VAL A 85 16.51 -12.75 35.71
N PRO A 86 17.46 -13.02 34.80
CA PRO A 86 18.74 -12.32 34.80
C PRO A 86 18.60 -10.81 34.58
N GLU A 87 19.63 -10.05 34.96
CA GLU A 87 19.71 -8.62 34.65
C GLU A 87 19.60 -8.37 33.12
N ASP A 88 18.93 -7.30 32.73
CA ASP A 88 18.59 -6.93 31.35
C ASP A 88 17.63 -7.86 30.58
N TRP A 89 17.05 -8.85 31.25
CA TRP A 89 15.95 -9.66 30.70
C TRP A 89 14.61 -9.23 31.27
N PHE A 90 13.56 -9.37 30.47
CA PHE A 90 12.19 -9.06 30.86
C PHE A 90 11.37 -10.36 30.94
N GLY A 91 10.52 -10.47 31.95
CA GLY A 91 9.67 -11.64 32.17
C GLY A 91 9.47 -11.91 33.66
N PRO A 92 8.82 -13.03 34.02
CA PRO A 92 8.28 -14.07 33.15
C PRO A 92 7.06 -13.62 32.33
N VAL A 93 6.89 -14.16 31.12
CA VAL A 93 5.72 -13.96 30.26
C VAL A 93 5.21 -15.27 29.69
N ALA A 94 3.90 -15.38 29.51
CA ALA A 94 3.29 -16.39 28.64
C ALA A 94 3.28 -15.87 27.21
N MET A 95 3.57 -16.73 26.23
CA MET A 95 3.65 -16.37 24.82
C MET A 95 2.59 -17.14 24.02
N HIS A 96 1.83 -16.44 23.19
CA HIS A 96 0.87 -17.02 22.26
C HIS A 96 1.34 -16.78 20.83
N MET A 97 1.46 -17.85 20.04
CA MET A 97 1.74 -17.77 18.61
C MET A 97 0.46 -18.11 17.84
N GLY A 98 -0.08 -17.15 17.09
CA GLY A 98 -1.30 -17.30 16.31
C GLY A 98 -1.08 -16.99 14.83
N GLU A 99 -2.06 -17.35 13.99
CA GLU A 99 -2.03 -16.99 12.57
C GLU A 99 -2.12 -15.47 12.39
N LEU A 100 -1.47 -14.95 11.34
CA LEU A 100 -1.56 -13.52 11.02
C LEU A 100 -3.01 -13.10 10.73
N GLY A 101 -3.43 -11.99 11.35
CA GLY A 101 -4.75 -11.40 11.12
C GLY A 101 -5.87 -12.03 11.92
N GLU A 102 -5.62 -13.13 12.63
CA GLU A 102 -6.54 -13.64 13.64
C GLU A 102 -6.46 -12.79 14.92
N ALA A 103 -7.59 -12.68 15.63
CA ALA A 103 -7.61 -12.00 16.90
C ALA A 103 -6.80 -12.81 17.92
N ALA A 104 -5.79 -12.19 18.52
CA ALA A 104 -4.97 -12.84 19.54
C ALA A 104 -5.82 -13.32 20.73
N THR A 105 -5.50 -14.50 21.25
CA THR A 105 -6.12 -15.04 22.46
C THR A 105 -5.94 -14.03 23.61
N PRO A 106 -7.02 -13.62 24.29
CA PRO A 106 -6.92 -12.66 25.37
C PRO A 106 -6.09 -13.24 26.51
N CYS A 107 -5.37 -12.37 27.21
CA CYS A 107 -4.59 -12.76 28.35
C CYS A 107 -5.47 -13.31 29.49
N GLY A 108 -5.06 -14.43 30.09
CA GLY A 108 -5.76 -15.06 31.20
C GLY A 108 -5.53 -14.36 32.55
N GLU A 109 -6.27 -14.76 33.58
CA GLU A 109 -6.18 -14.17 34.93
C GLU A 109 -4.78 -14.24 35.55
N ALA A 110 -4.01 -15.29 35.23
CA ALA A 110 -2.64 -15.47 35.70
C ALA A 110 -1.61 -14.55 35.02
N TYR A 111 -1.96 -13.97 33.87
CA TYR A 111 -1.08 -13.07 33.11
C TYR A 111 -1.88 -11.88 32.58
N PRO A 112 -2.56 -11.09 33.42
CA PRO A 112 -3.68 -10.25 32.99
C PRO A 112 -3.29 -9.07 32.06
N GLN A 113 -1.99 -8.78 31.91
CA GLN A 113 -1.52 -7.67 31.10
C GLN A 113 -0.99 -8.14 29.75
N THR A 114 -1.57 -7.64 28.67
CA THR A 114 -1.01 -7.79 27.32
C THR A 114 0.34 -7.07 27.23
N GLY A 115 1.32 -7.77 26.70
CA GLY A 115 2.69 -7.32 26.50
C GLY A 115 2.95 -6.93 25.04
N LEU A 116 4.04 -7.46 24.48
CA LEU A 116 4.49 -7.16 23.13
C LEU A 116 3.64 -7.89 22.08
N SER A 117 3.50 -7.26 20.92
CA SER A 117 3.04 -7.92 19.68
C SER A 117 4.21 -7.94 18.70
N LEU A 118 4.62 -9.13 18.29
CA LEU A 118 5.76 -9.39 17.41
C LEU A 118 5.32 -10.32 16.26
N LEU A 119 6.25 -10.60 15.35
CA LEU A 119 6.06 -11.42 14.17
C LEU A 119 7.11 -12.53 14.13
N SER A 120 6.77 -13.71 13.61
CA SER A 120 7.69 -14.84 13.48
C SER A 120 7.61 -15.47 12.08
N GLY A 121 8.66 -16.18 11.70
CA GLY A 121 8.74 -16.86 10.40
C GLY A 121 8.82 -15.90 9.21
N TYR A 122 9.70 -14.89 9.29
CA TYR A 122 9.90 -13.99 8.16
C TYR A 122 10.36 -14.75 6.92
N THR A 123 9.68 -14.53 5.80
CA THR A 123 10.11 -14.97 4.48
C THR A 123 10.19 -13.76 3.55
N ASP A 124 11.34 -13.57 2.91
CA ASP A 124 11.54 -12.52 1.92
C ASP A 124 10.61 -12.77 0.71
N PRO A 125 9.65 -11.87 0.44
CA PRO A 125 8.69 -12.04 -0.65
C PRO A 125 9.28 -11.75 -2.05
N GLY A 126 10.54 -11.31 -2.12
CA GLY A 126 11.25 -10.99 -3.35
C GLY A 126 11.31 -9.49 -3.65
N ALA A 127 11.90 -9.15 -4.80
CA ALA A 127 12.06 -7.77 -5.24
C ALA A 127 10.75 -7.14 -5.73
N ALA A 128 10.73 -5.81 -5.89
CA ALA A 128 9.65 -5.11 -6.58
C ALA A 128 9.49 -5.63 -8.02
N GLN A 129 8.26 -5.64 -8.52
CA GLN A 129 7.94 -5.92 -9.92
C GLN A 129 7.73 -4.59 -10.63
N CYS A 130 8.55 -4.33 -11.64
CA CYS A 130 8.60 -3.06 -12.34
C CYS A 130 8.20 -3.25 -13.80
N ASP A 131 7.12 -2.61 -14.20
CA ASP A 131 6.67 -2.55 -15.58
C ASP A 131 6.81 -1.12 -16.12
N CYS A 132 6.97 -1.01 -17.44
CA CYS A 132 6.98 0.28 -18.10
C CYS A 132 6.07 0.33 -19.31
N ALA A 133 5.33 1.43 -19.40
CA ALA A 133 4.65 1.86 -20.60
C ALA A 133 5.34 3.13 -21.14
N CYS A 134 5.52 3.18 -22.46
CA CYS A 134 5.97 4.39 -23.13
C CYS A 134 4.83 4.95 -23.97
N ASN A 135 4.28 6.07 -23.52
CA ASN A 135 3.17 6.74 -24.19
C ASN A 135 3.71 7.75 -25.19
N LEU A 136 3.20 7.67 -26.41
CA LEU A 136 3.55 8.58 -27.50
C LEU A 136 2.59 9.76 -27.50
N ASP A 137 3.12 10.97 -27.36
CA ASP A 137 2.35 12.18 -27.67
C ASP A 137 2.65 12.60 -29.11
N VAL A 138 1.89 12.05 -30.06
CA VAL A 138 2.01 12.42 -31.49
C VAL A 138 1.70 13.91 -31.71
N SER A 139 0.77 14.47 -30.94
CA SER A 139 0.27 15.83 -31.13
C SER A 139 1.37 16.88 -30.92
N SER A 140 2.29 16.61 -29.98
CA SER A 140 3.45 17.47 -29.71
C SER A 140 4.40 17.66 -30.92
N SER A 141 4.37 16.73 -31.88
CA SER A 141 5.25 16.71 -33.05
C SER A 141 4.54 17.01 -34.37
N CYS A 142 3.21 17.07 -34.37
CA CYS A 142 2.46 17.33 -35.58
C CYS A 142 2.29 18.83 -35.78
N THR A 143 2.65 19.31 -36.97
CA THR A 143 2.33 20.68 -37.38
C THR A 143 1.32 20.65 -38.49
N SER A 144 0.27 21.44 -38.34
CA SER A 144 -0.84 21.57 -39.28
C SER A 144 -0.97 23.00 -39.78
N TYR A 145 -1.27 23.12 -41.07
CA TYR A 145 -1.53 24.38 -41.75
C TYR A 145 -2.78 24.24 -42.60
N VAL A 146 -3.57 25.30 -42.68
CA VAL A 146 -4.57 25.46 -43.75
C VAL A 146 -4.18 26.66 -44.60
N TYR A 147 -4.17 26.45 -45.91
CA TYR A 147 -3.96 27.48 -46.91
C TYR A 147 -5.32 27.79 -47.52
N ASP A 148 -5.70 29.06 -47.45
CA ASP A 148 -6.91 29.60 -48.05
C ASP A 148 -6.63 30.01 -49.50
N TYR A 149 -7.59 29.71 -50.36
CA TYR A 149 -7.51 29.88 -51.81
C TYR A 149 -8.83 30.41 -52.36
N ASP A 150 -8.76 30.99 -53.55
CA ASP A 150 -9.97 31.26 -54.33
C ASP A 150 -10.84 30.00 -54.55
N ALA A 151 -12.10 30.20 -54.96
CA ALA A 151 -13.05 29.11 -55.23
C ALA A 151 -12.59 28.11 -56.31
N SER A 152 -11.57 28.44 -57.11
CA SER A 152 -10.97 27.55 -58.11
C SER A 152 -9.72 26.83 -57.63
N CYS A 153 -9.31 27.03 -56.37
CA CYS A 153 -8.08 26.49 -55.79
C CYS A 153 -6.82 26.90 -56.58
N SER A 154 -6.83 28.09 -57.20
CA SER A 154 -5.77 28.51 -58.13
C SER A 154 -4.91 29.66 -57.60
N THR A 155 -5.51 30.56 -56.82
CA THR A 155 -4.85 31.72 -56.23
C THR A 155 -4.81 31.56 -54.72
N PHE A 156 -3.59 31.59 -54.16
CA PHE A 156 -3.38 31.61 -52.71
C PHE A 156 -3.78 32.96 -52.13
N GLU A 157 -4.54 32.95 -51.04
CA GLU A 157 -5.03 34.16 -50.37
C GLU A 157 -4.37 34.33 -48.99
N ASN A 158 -4.47 33.31 -48.12
CA ASN A 158 -3.97 33.39 -46.75
C ASN A 158 -3.51 32.03 -46.20
N PHE A 159 -2.81 32.02 -45.07
CA PHE A 159 -2.44 30.78 -44.37
C PHE A 159 -2.65 30.90 -42.87
N TYR A 160 -3.04 29.79 -42.25
CA TYR A 160 -3.24 29.67 -40.82
C TYR A 160 -2.49 28.46 -40.29
N GLN A 161 -1.81 28.61 -39.15
CA GLN A 161 -1.25 27.49 -38.40
C GLN A 161 -2.28 27.02 -37.38
N LEU A 162 -2.54 25.72 -37.36
CA LEU A 162 -3.60 25.13 -36.54
C LEU A 162 -3.01 24.34 -35.38
N ASN A 163 -3.74 24.35 -34.27
CA ASN A 163 -3.60 23.42 -33.14
C ASN A 163 -4.95 22.70 -32.96
N MET A 164 -5.08 21.81 -31.96
CA MET A 164 -6.37 21.10 -31.72
C MET A 164 -7.51 22.00 -31.24
N ASP A 165 -7.22 23.26 -30.91
CA ASP A 165 -8.26 24.19 -30.47
C ASP A 165 -9.08 24.67 -31.67
N CYS A 166 -10.24 25.24 -31.38
CA CYS A 166 -10.97 26.00 -32.38
C CYS A 166 -10.20 27.29 -32.67
N VAL A 167 -9.82 27.50 -33.94
CA VAL A 167 -9.09 28.69 -34.37
C VAL A 167 -10.02 29.53 -35.25
N PRO A 168 -10.29 30.81 -34.88
CA PRO A 168 -10.94 31.75 -35.78
C PRO A 168 -10.07 31.94 -37.03
N ALA A 169 -10.62 31.58 -38.18
CA ALA A 169 -9.96 31.62 -39.47
C ALA A 169 -11.02 31.83 -40.55
N GLU A 170 -10.93 32.97 -41.24
CA GLU A 170 -11.76 33.26 -42.40
C GLU A 170 -11.26 32.42 -43.58
N VAL A 171 -12.10 31.52 -44.07
CA VAL A 171 -11.79 30.61 -45.18
C VAL A 171 -13.00 30.63 -46.11
N ASP A 172 -12.83 31.16 -47.32
CA ASP A 172 -13.91 31.32 -48.29
C ASP A 172 -13.42 30.96 -49.70
N GLY A 173 -14.24 30.26 -50.48
CA GLY A 173 -13.82 29.72 -51.76
C GLY A 173 -13.18 28.33 -51.66
N GLY A 174 -11.90 28.23 -51.31
CA GLY A 174 -11.14 26.97 -51.33
C GLY A 174 -10.13 26.84 -50.19
N ALA A 175 -9.94 25.63 -49.67
CA ALA A 175 -8.98 25.38 -48.60
C ALA A 175 -8.15 24.14 -48.85
N MET A 176 -6.85 24.25 -48.64
CA MET A 176 -5.92 23.13 -48.70
C MET A 176 -5.28 22.90 -47.34
N PHE A 177 -5.59 21.75 -46.75
CA PHE A 177 -5.11 21.33 -45.45
C PHE A 177 -3.81 20.53 -45.60
N TYR A 178 -2.76 20.93 -44.90
CA TYR A 178 -1.49 20.20 -44.80
C TYR A 178 -1.19 19.86 -43.36
N MET A 179 -0.57 18.70 -43.19
CA MET A 179 -0.07 18.26 -41.92
C MET A 179 1.14 17.38 -42.13
N PHE A 180 2.14 17.55 -41.28
CA PHE A 180 3.35 16.75 -41.30
C PHE A 180 3.97 16.71 -39.92
N ALA A 181 4.77 15.67 -39.68
CA ALA A 181 5.57 15.57 -38.47
C ALA A 181 6.76 16.53 -38.56
N GLN A 182 6.94 17.35 -37.52
CA GLN A 182 8.12 18.16 -37.29
C GLN A 182 8.87 17.64 -36.06
N GLY A 183 10.17 17.35 -36.26
CA GLY A 183 11.01 16.81 -35.20
C GLY A 183 10.73 15.34 -34.88
N THR A 184 11.20 14.92 -33.71
CA THR A 184 11.01 13.57 -33.20
C THR A 184 9.93 13.64 -32.12
N PRO A 185 8.84 12.85 -32.23
CA PRO A 185 7.85 12.76 -31.17
C PRO A 185 8.46 12.44 -29.81
N THR A 186 7.99 13.11 -28.76
CA THR A 186 8.42 12.83 -27.40
C THR A 186 7.66 11.65 -26.83
N CYS A 187 8.39 10.72 -26.23
CA CYS A 187 7.83 9.59 -25.51
C CYS A 187 7.90 9.85 -24.02
N GLN A 188 6.78 9.67 -23.32
CA GLN A 188 6.71 9.74 -21.87
C GLN A 188 6.70 8.33 -21.28
N GLY A 189 7.66 8.06 -20.41
CA GLY A 189 7.72 6.80 -19.66
C GLY A 189 6.83 6.85 -18.44
N GLU A 190 6.05 5.81 -18.24
CA GLU A 190 5.25 5.57 -17.05
C GLU A 190 5.70 4.25 -16.43
N VAL A 191 6.08 4.29 -15.15
CA VAL A 191 6.45 3.10 -14.39
C VAL A 191 5.22 2.65 -13.62
N THR A 192 4.87 1.38 -13.77
CA THR A 192 3.92 0.70 -12.88
C THR A 192 4.72 -0.18 -11.95
N GLU A 193 4.48 -0.01 -10.65
CA GLU A 193 5.19 -0.72 -9.60
C GLU A 193 4.23 -1.65 -8.85
N THR A 194 4.68 -2.86 -8.57
CA THR A 194 4.02 -3.80 -7.65
C THR A 194 5.04 -4.34 -6.67
N ILE A 195 4.92 -3.98 -5.40
CA ILE A 195 5.77 -4.44 -4.32
C ILE A 195 5.08 -5.60 -3.58
N PRO A 196 5.60 -6.84 -3.64
CA PRO A 196 5.03 -7.97 -2.89
C PRO A 196 5.04 -7.72 -1.37
N GLU A 197 3.93 -7.94 -0.67
CA GLU A 197 3.85 -7.74 0.80
C GLU A 197 4.80 -8.69 1.56
N PRO A 198 5.35 -8.27 2.73
CA PRO A 198 6.17 -9.13 3.58
C PRO A 198 5.37 -10.35 4.07
N ILE A 199 6.02 -11.52 4.08
CA ILE A 199 5.39 -12.76 4.52
C ILE A 199 5.91 -13.12 5.92
N TRP A 200 4.98 -13.41 6.82
CA TRP A 200 5.26 -13.94 8.15
C TRP A 200 4.39 -15.17 8.40
N ASP A 201 4.92 -16.15 9.11
CA ASP A 201 4.18 -17.36 9.44
C ASP A 201 3.20 -17.13 10.59
N ALA A 202 3.52 -16.23 11.53
CA ALA A 202 2.73 -16.04 12.74
C ALA A 202 2.83 -14.63 13.36
N GLN A 203 1.78 -14.26 14.10
CA GLN A 203 1.79 -13.18 15.09
C GLN A 203 2.09 -13.76 16.47
N VAL A 204 2.94 -13.07 17.22
CA VAL A 204 3.32 -13.44 18.59
C VAL A 204 2.81 -12.37 19.55
N VAL A 205 2.00 -12.75 20.53
CA VAL A 205 1.53 -11.86 21.60
C VAL A 205 1.99 -12.40 22.94
N THR A 206 2.54 -11.52 23.78
CA THR A 206 2.94 -11.90 25.14
C THR A 206 1.92 -11.42 26.16
N CYS A 207 1.81 -12.14 27.26
CA CYS A 207 1.01 -11.77 28.42
C CYS A 207 1.89 -11.84 29.67
N ARG A 208 1.78 -10.86 30.57
CA ARG A 208 2.63 -10.75 31.77
C ARG A 208 1.80 -10.64 33.04
N ASP A 209 2.35 -11.15 34.13
CA ASP A 209 1.91 -10.85 35.48
C ASP A 209 2.71 -9.63 36.00
N PRO A 210 2.05 -8.52 36.39
CA PRO A 210 2.77 -7.40 37.00
C PRO A 210 3.35 -7.73 38.37
N GLU A 211 2.84 -8.75 39.06
CA GLU A 211 3.27 -9.13 40.41
C GLU A 211 4.00 -10.46 40.35
N LEU A 212 5.30 -10.44 40.62
CA LEU A 212 6.05 -11.68 40.79
C LEU A 212 5.52 -12.43 42.02
N GLY A 213 5.40 -13.75 41.91
CA GLY A 213 5.00 -14.59 43.03
C GLY A 213 6.03 -14.59 44.18
N PRO A 214 5.74 -15.30 45.27
CA PRO A 214 6.67 -15.42 46.38
C PRO A 214 7.98 -16.10 45.96
N GLU A 215 9.07 -15.80 46.69
CA GLU A 215 10.33 -16.52 46.56
C GLU A 215 10.15 -18.00 46.90
N CYS A 216 10.79 -18.86 46.12
CA CYS A 216 10.90 -20.31 46.34
C CYS A 216 12.37 -20.71 46.38
N ALA A 217 12.68 -22.01 46.47
CA ALA A 217 14.01 -22.52 46.77
C ALA A 217 15.15 -21.81 46.00
N ASP A 218 15.09 -21.81 44.67
CA ASP A 218 16.14 -21.26 43.80
C ASP A 218 15.64 -20.11 42.90
N GLY A 219 14.50 -19.49 43.24
CA GLY A 219 13.96 -18.37 42.46
C GLY A 219 12.58 -17.92 42.88
N VAL A 220 11.65 -17.82 41.91
CA VAL A 220 10.34 -17.19 42.08
C VAL A 220 9.23 -18.12 41.61
N CYS A 221 8.17 -18.25 42.42
CA CYS A 221 6.97 -18.97 42.00
C CYS A 221 6.29 -18.24 40.85
N THR A 222 6.21 -18.89 39.70
CA THR A 222 5.62 -18.35 38.48
C THR A 222 4.41 -19.19 38.09
N PRO A 223 3.24 -18.59 37.78
CA PRO A 223 2.10 -19.34 37.25
C PRO A 223 2.47 -20.14 35.99
N LEU A 224 1.79 -21.26 35.75
CA LEU A 224 1.93 -21.97 34.48
C LEU A 224 1.27 -21.17 33.35
N ALA A 225 1.80 -21.31 32.13
CA ALA A 225 1.18 -20.71 30.95
C ALA A 225 -0.27 -21.20 30.78
N PRO A 226 -1.24 -20.31 30.46
CA PRO A 226 -2.62 -20.72 30.22
C PRO A 226 -2.75 -21.67 29.03
N GLU A 227 -3.84 -22.43 28.97
CA GLU A 227 -4.16 -23.24 27.79
C GLU A 227 -4.29 -22.36 26.53
N GLY A 228 -3.77 -22.84 25.40
CA GLY A 228 -3.73 -22.10 24.13
C GLY A 228 -2.48 -21.23 23.95
N PHE A 229 -1.66 -21.05 24.98
CA PHE A 229 -0.34 -20.44 24.86
C PHE A 229 0.71 -21.51 24.52
N GLU A 230 1.84 -21.09 23.97
CA GLU A 230 2.99 -21.97 23.77
C GLU A 230 3.40 -22.62 25.10
N SER A 231 3.86 -23.86 25.03
CA SER A 231 4.26 -24.59 26.23
C SER A 231 5.44 -23.88 26.89
N GLY A 232 5.25 -23.48 28.15
CA GLY A 232 6.30 -22.91 28.98
C GLY A 232 6.17 -21.41 29.22
N VAL A 233 7.01 -20.93 30.13
CA VAL A 233 7.09 -19.52 30.49
C VAL A 233 8.40 -18.95 29.97
N CYS A 234 8.36 -17.74 29.43
CA CYS A 234 9.48 -17.15 28.72
C CYS A 234 10.02 -15.90 29.42
N ILE A 235 11.29 -15.65 29.20
CA ILE A 235 11.94 -14.34 29.36
C ILE A 235 12.36 -13.84 27.99
N TYR A 236 12.48 -12.54 27.80
CA TYR A 236 12.89 -11.97 26.53
C TYR A 236 13.84 -10.78 26.68
N ARG A 237 14.59 -10.53 25.61
CA ARG A 237 15.50 -9.39 25.47
C ARG A 237 15.56 -8.93 24.03
N GLU A 238 15.75 -7.62 23.83
CA GLU A 238 15.96 -7.05 22.49
C GLU A 238 17.32 -7.46 21.92
N GLY A 239 17.33 -7.74 20.62
CA GLY A 239 18.47 -8.20 19.85
C GLY A 239 18.72 -9.70 19.95
N GLN A 240 19.70 -10.16 19.16
CA GLN A 240 20.16 -11.55 19.19
C GLN A 240 20.96 -11.82 20.48
N GLN A 241 20.42 -12.66 21.34
CA GLN A 241 21.06 -13.08 22.59
C GLN A 241 21.04 -14.61 22.71
N GLU A 242 22.01 -15.17 23.43
CA GLU A 242 21.97 -16.57 23.85
C GLU A 242 21.11 -16.69 25.11
N CYS A 243 20.42 -17.82 25.25
CA CYS A 243 19.64 -18.08 26.45
C CYS A 243 20.54 -18.28 27.68
N PRO A 244 20.14 -17.75 28.85
CA PRO A 244 20.89 -18.00 30.07
C PRO A 244 20.88 -19.49 30.41
N ALA A 245 21.93 -19.96 31.07
CA ALA A 245 21.94 -21.32 31.61
C ALA A 245 20.86 -21.46 32.70
N GLY A 246 20.15 -22.59 32.71
CA GLY A 246 19.10 -22.88 33.69
C GLY A 246 17.79 -23.29 33.03
N ASP A 247 16.68 -22.86 33.61
CA ASP A 247 15.33 -23.29 33.22
C ASP A 247 14.91 -22.78 31.83
N TYR A 248 15.36 -21.59 31.44
CA TYR A 248 15.02 -20.93 30.17
C TYR A 248 15.92 -21.39 29.02
N SER A 249 15.78 -22.64 28.60
CA SER A 249 16.70 -23.28 27.64
C SER A 249 16.23 -23.30 26.18
N VAL A 250 14.95 -23.04 25.92
CA VAL A 250 14.39 -23.09 24.55
C VAL A 250 14.37 -21.69 23.95
N MET A 251 15.14 -21.49 22.87
CA MET A 251 15.27 -20.18 22.23
C MET A 251 14.29 -20.00 21.07
N TYR A 252 13.61 -18.85 21.04
CA TYR A 252 12.83 -18.37 19.91
C TYR A 252 13.28 -16.97 19.47
N ARG A 253 13.07 -16.64 18.19
CA ARG A 253 13.38 -15.33 17.63
C ARG A 253 12.15 -14.74 16.96
N HIS A 254 11.88 -13.51 17.31
CA HIS A 254 10.74 -12.75 16.80
C HIS A 254 11.19 -11.35 16.40
N HIS A 255 10.41 -10.69 15.56
CA HIS A 255 10.73 -9.37 15.02
C HIS A 255 9.57 -8.41 15.26
N SER A 256 9.84 -7.14 15.46
CA SER A 256 8.77 -6.13 15.63
C SER A 256 8.25 -5.59 14.30
N GLY A 257 8.95 -5.82 13.19
CA GLY A 257 8.50 -5.37 11.87
C GLY A 257 9.49 -5.66 10.75
N VAL A 258 9.41 -4.83 9.71
CA VAL A 258 10.20 -4.94 8.48
C VAL A 258 10.70 -3.55 8.08
N ALA A 259 11.93 -3.47 7.59
CA ALA A 259 12.41 -2.32 6.82
C ALA A 259 12.36 -2.69 5.35
N ASP A 260 11.60 -1.90 4.58
CA ASP A 260 11.37 -2.11 3.16
C ASP A 260 11.73 -0.83 2.41
N ASP A 261 12.79 -0.89 1.61
CA ASP A 261 13.23 0.18 0.72
C ASP A 261 13.18 -0.23 -0.75
N ARG A 262 12.41 -1.28 -1.07
CA ARG A 262 12.19 -1.72 -2.45
C ARG A 262 11.48 -0.63 -3.25
N ASP A 263 11.98 -0.40 -4.46
CA ASP A 263 11.48 0.63 -5.38
C ASP A 263 11.83 0.23 -6.82
N CYS A 264 11.24 0.89 -7.82
CA CYS A 264 11.57 0.75 -9.23
C CYS A 264 12.42 1.91 -9.74
N SER A 265 13.48 1.61 -10.50
CA SER A 265 14.21 2.66 -11.21
C SER A 265 13.32 3.34 -12.25
N TYR A 266 13.73 4.52 -12.73
CA TYR A 266 13.03 5.21 -13.81
C TYR A 266 12.98 4.35 -15.10
N CYS A 267 11.92 4.54 -15.88
CA CYS A 267 11.84 4.03 -17.25
C CYS A 267 12.31 5.09 -18.25
N ALA A 268 13.18 4.71 -19.18
CA ALA A 268 13.56 5.57 -20.29
C ALA A 268 12.89 5.10 -21.58
N CYS A 269 12.16 5.99 -22.23
CA CYS A 269 11.63 5.76 -23.56
C CYS A 269 12.64 6.23 -24.63
N GLY A 270 12.67 5.49 -25.73
CA GLY A 270 13.45 5.86 -26.91
C GLY A 270 12.79 6.99 -27.69
N SER A 271 13.38 7.31 -28.83
CA SER A 271 12.79 8.23 -29.79
C SER A 271 11.49 7.66 -30.34
N GLY A 272 10.42 8.42 -30.25
CA GLY A 272 9.14 8.06 -30.85
C GLY A 272 9.22 8.04 -32.37
N THR A 273 8.45 7.15 -32.98
CA THR A 273 8.16 7.21 -34.41
C THR A 273 6.66 7.38 -34.56
N GLY A 274 6.24 8.31 -35.40
CA GLY A 274 4.83 8.62 -35.56
C GLY A 274 4.53 9.18 -36.94
N THR A 275 3.29 9.04 -37.34
CA THR A 275 2.73 9.72 -38.52
C THR A 275 1.72 10.75 -38.05
N CYS A 276 1.65 11.86 -38.77
CA CYS A 276 0.64 12.88 -38.51
C CYS A 276 -0.49 12.70 -39.52
N ASP A 277 -1.62 12.20 -39.03
CA ASP A 277 -2.87 12.11 -39.77
C ASP A 277 -3.99 12.80 -38.97
N GLY A 278 -5.12 13.09 -39.61
CA GLY A 278 -6.17 13.92 -39.04
C GLY A 278 -7.09 14.55 -40.07
N SER A 279 -8.15 15.17 -39.57
CA SER A 279 -9.19 15.78 -40.38
C SER A 279 -9.40 17.23 -40.00
N LEU A 280 -9.56 18.10 -41.00
CA LEU A 280 -9.92 19.50 -40.83
C LEU A 280 -11.43 19.67 -40.99
N GLN A 281 -12.05 20.40 -40.06
CA GLN A 281 -13.45 20.83 -40.12
C GLN A 281 -13.49 22.36 -40.19
N ILE A 282 -14.25 22.90 -41.14
CA ILE A 282 -14.43 24.34 -41.36
C ILE A 282 -15.87 24.69 -41.01
N TYR A 283 -16.05 25.64 -40.11
CA TYR A 283 -17.36 26.02 -39.55
C TYR A 283 -17.74 27.43 -39.98
N GLY A 284 -19.04 27.67 -40.13
CA GLY A 284 -19.58 29.00 -40.41
C GLY A 284 -19.81 29.88 -39.18
N SER A 285 -19.42 29.42 -37.99
CA SER A 285 -19.41 30.21 -36.75
C SER A 285 -17.97 30.46 -36.28
N ASP A 286 -17.78 31.39 -35.34
CA ASP A 286 -16.45 31.71 -34.77
C ASP A 286 -15.99 30.72 -33.68
N ASP A 287 -16.87 29.84 -33.21
CA ASP A 287 -16.68 28.96 -32.05
C ASP A 287 -16.66 27.47 -32.41
N CYS A 288 -16.49 27.13 -33.69
CA CYS A 288 -16.50 25.78 -34.23
C CYS A 288 -17.77 24.99 -33.85
N THR A 289 -18.93 25.65 -33.88
CA THR A 289 -20.22 25.01 -33.62
C THR A 289 -21.08 24.95 -34.88
N GLY A 290 -22.09 24.08 -34.87
CA GLY A 290 -23.01 23.91 -35.99
C GLY A 290 -22.46 23.01 -37.10
N ALA A 291 -22.96 23.23 -38.32
CA ALA A 291 -22.59 22.42 -39.47
C ALA A 291 -21.19 22.77 -39.95
N ALA A 292 -20.35 21.74 -40.13
CA ALA A 292 -19.01 21.87 -40.66
C ALA A 292 -18.91 21.32 -42.08
N GLN A 293 -17.96 21.85 -42.83
CA GLN A 293 -17.46 21.23 -44.05
C GLN A 293 -16.11 20.57 -43.77
N ALA A 294 -15.98 19.29 -44.12
CA ALA A 294 -14.73 18.57 -43.97
C ALA A 294 -13.79 18.87 -45.14
N ALA A 295 -12.53 19.19 -44.84
CA ALA A 295 -11.47 19.34 -45.83
C ALA A 295 -10.50 18.16 -45.74
N ALA A 296 -10.20 17.55 -46.89
CA ALA A 296 -9.31 16.40 -46.97
C ALA A 296 -7.84 16.83 -46.93
N LEU A 297 -7.00 16.02 -46.28
CA LEU A 297 -5.56 16.25 -46.17
C LEU A 297 -4.89 16.21 -47.56
N ASN A 298 -4.03 17.19 -47.83
CA ASN A 298 -3.28 17.37 -49.09
C ASN A 298 -4.16 17.52 -50.35
N VAL A 299 -5.44 17.89 -50.19
CA VAL A 299 -6.37 18.11 -51.30
C VAL A 299 -7.04 19.46 -51.10
N CYS A 300 -7.06 20.30 -52.14
CA CYS A 300 -7.83 21.53 -52.06
C CYS A 300 -9.33 21.22 -52.16
N THR A 301 -10.07 21.61 -51.12
CA THR A 301 -11.52 21.50 -51.04
C THR A 301 -12.11 22.83 -51.47
N SER A 302 -12.81 22.86 -52.60
CA SER A 302 -13.46 24.06 -53.13
C SER A 302 -14.94 24.15 -52.75
N GLY A 303 -15.54 25.32 -52.96
CA GLY A 303 -16.95 25.57 -52.65
C GLY A 303 -17.23 25.82 -51.18
N ILE A 304 -16.20 26.21 -50.42
CA ILE A 304 -16.36 26.67 -49.04
C ILE A 304 -17.03 28.04 -49.10
N VAL A 305 -18.10 28.22 -48.34
CA VAL A 305 -18.84 29.48 -48.29
C VAL A 305 -19.02 29.89 -46.85
N GLY A 306 -18.43 31.03 -46.48
CA GLY A 306 -18.55 31.64 -45.16
C GLY A 306 -17.92 30.81 -44.04
N GLY A 307 -16.70 30.29 -44.23
CA GLY A 307 -15.92 29.71 -43.15
C GLY A 307 -15.38 30.80 -42.23
N HIS A 308 -15.64 30.68 -40.92
CA HIS A 308 -15.26 31.65 -39.88
C HIS A 308 -14.33 31.05 -38.83
N SER A 309 -14.36 29.74 -38.64
CA SER A 309 -13.42 29.05 -37.77
C SER A 309 -13.10 27.65 -38.29
N VAL A 310 -11.98 27.11 -37.82
CA VAL A 310 -11.52 25.77 -38.16
C VAL A 310 -11.13 25.00 -36.92
N SER A 311 -11.36 23.69 -36.95
CA SER A 311 -10.91 22.75 -35.92
C SER A 311 -10.31 21.51 -36.58
N ILE A 312 -9.27 20.97 -35.96
CA ILE A 312 -8.57 19.77 -36.40
C ILE A 312 -8.68 18.70 -35.32
N ALA A 313 -8.90 17.46 -35.77
CA ALA A 313 -8.71 16.27 -34.94
C ALA A 313 -7.49 15.50 -35.46
N PHE A 314 -6.48 15.30 -34.61
CA PHE A 314 -5.35 14.43 -34.93
C PHE A 314 -5.73 12.97 -34.71
N THR A 315 -5.34 12.11 -35.65
CA THR A 315 -5.55 10.64 -35.61
C THR A 315 -4.26 9.88 -35.89
N GLY A 316 -3.11 10.50 -35.60
CA GLY A 316 -1.80 9.93 -35.87
C GLY A 316 -1.54 8.63 -35.10
N ASP A 317 -0.94 7.66 -35.79
CA ASP A 317 -0.41 6.43 -35.20
C ASP A 317 1.08 6.52 -34.98
N GLY A 318 1.60 5.77 -34.00
CA GLY A 318 3.03 5.63 -33.81
C GLY A 318 3.42 4.64 -32.72
N SER A 319 4.73 4.58 -32.44
CA SER A 319 5.29 3.74 -31.40
C SER A 319 6.38 4.47 -30.63
N CYS A 320 6.45 4.15 -29.33
CA CYS A 320 7.53 4.54 -28.45
C CYS A 320 8.24 3.28 -27.93
N PRO A 321 9.42 2.94 -28.48
CA PRO A 321 10.18 1.81 -27.95
C PRO A 321 10.68 2.14 -26.54
N ILE A 322 10.64 1.15 -25.64
CA ILE A 322 11.32 1.25 -24.35
C ILE A 322 12.82 1.20 -24.61
N ALA A 323 13.56 2.24 -24.22
CA ALA A 323 15.02 2.29 -24.36
C ALA A 323 15.72 1.67 -23.15
N MET A 324 15.16 1.87 -21.95
CA MET A 324 15.65 1.28 -20.71
C MET A 324 14.44 0.88 -19.85
N PRO A 325 14.20 -0.43 -19.66
CA PRO A 325 13.16 -0.87 -18.75
C PRO A 325 13.54 -0.51 -17.31
N PRO A 326 12.55 -0.25 -16.45
CA PRO A 326 12.80 -0.04 -15.03
C PRO A 326 13.32 -1.34 -14.41
N MET A 327 14.28 -1.20 -13.50
CA MET A 327 14.86 -2.32 -12.76
C MET A 327 14.46 -2.18 -11.29
N PRO A 328 14.18 -3.30 -10.59
CA PRO A 328 13.96 -3.23 -9.16
C PRO A 328 15.23 -2.80 -8.43
N THR A 329 15.02 -2.04 -7.38
CA THR A 329 16.04 -1.52 -6.47
C THR A 329 15.61 -1.76 -5.03
N GLY A 330 16.50 -1.49 -4.08
CA GLY A 330 16.24 -1.70 -2.66
C GLY A 330 16.21 -3.17 -2.24
N THR A 331 15.78 -3.38 -1.00
CA THR A 331 15.78 -4.63 -0.25
C THR A 331 14.68 -4.63 0.81
N ILE A 332 14.35 -5.80 1.32
CA ILE A 332 13.41 -5.95 2.43
C ILE A 332 14.00 -6.88 3.47
N ALA A 333 14.00 -6.45 4.74
CA ALA A 333 14.55 -7.24 5.84
C ALA A 333 13.73 -7.07 7.12
N ALA A 334 13.59 -8.15 7.88
CA ALA A 334 13.04 -8.10 9.22
C ALA A 334 13.86 -7.16 10.14
N THR A 335 13.19 -6.42 11.02
CA THR A 335 13.82 -5.49 11.97
C THR A 335 13.29 -5.67 13.39
N GLY A 336 14.02 -5.09 14.35
CA GLY A 336 13.69 -5.15 15.77
C GLY A 336 13.61 -6.59 16.28
N GLU A 337 14.70 -7.33 16.15
CA GLU A 337 14.80 -8.71 16.67
C GLU A 337 14.66 -8.74 18.19
N PHE A 338 13.95 -9.73 18.70
CA PHE A 338 13.85 -10.10 20.10
C PHE A 338 14.18 -11.58 20.25
N THR A 339 15.04 -11.89 21.21
CA THR A 339 15.26 -13.27 21.66
C THR A 339 14.32 -13.58 22.82
N PHE A 340 13.60 -14.70 22.71
CA PHE A 340 12.81 -15.29 23.78
C PHE A 340 13.49 -16.58 24.24
N CYS A 341 13.55 -16.79 25.54
CA CYS A 341 14.08 -17.99 26.16
C CYS A 341 13.03 -18.57 27.09
N CYS A 342 12.51 -19.74 26.75
CA CYS A 342 11.37 -20.35 27.42
C CYS A 342 11.79 -21.63 28.14
N THR A 343 11.00 -22.00 29.14
CA THR A 343 11.07 -23.32 29.76
C THR A 343 10.62 -24.40 28.75
N PRO A 344 11.22 -25.60 28.79
CA PRO A 344 10.84 -26.71 27.91
C PRO A 344 9.47 -27.32 28.22
#